data_AF-A0A1I2D281-F1
#
_entry.id   AF-A0A1I2D281-F1
#
_cell.length_a   1.000
_cell.length_b   1.000
_cell.length_c   1.000
_cell.angle_alpha   90.00
_cell.angle_beta   90.00
_cell.angle_gamma   90.00
#
_symmetry.space_group_name_H-M   'P 1'
#
loop_
_entity.id
_entity.type
_entity.pdbx_description
1 polymer ?
#
loop_
_entity_poly.entity_id
_entity_poly.type
_entity_poly.pdbx_seq_one_letter_code
_entity_poly.pdbx_strand_id
1 'polypeptide(L)'
;MSPGEPAGPARCVDRHRGFGAEGFHGGSRERQGVGMGGWGRKRGLRWAAAAGAVAAVAACGPADTGAAVRPSATRAHGTSVASGGACVFVKPDGARKFGHVGWGFRITGTDRWVYGAVENPSNALYTPPGGDIGAWHAEGTYARMLGDLSRDALPQALGFARAGGTPIPGKSTHPYSRYRCTDSSTSDVNSARAMIRTVEKRGFLVGVDPETGDLGSRDCLDATYDVLRAYRTRHLTPAYPTEIPNMWVETLVLWSDNVLKPR
;
A
#
# COMPACT_ATOMS: atom_id res chain seq x y z
N MET A 1 -26.73 38.72 48.89
CA MET A 1 -27.22 37.54 48.15
C MET A 1 -26.25 37.28 47.02
N SER A 2 -25.31 36.36 47.22
CA SER A 2 -24.28 35.98 46.25
C SER A 2 -24.50 34.53 45.84
N PRO A 3 -24.53 34.19 44.55
CA PRO A 3 -24.81 32.83 44.11
C PRO A 3 -23.55 31.96 44.02
N GLY A 4 -23.63 30.81 44.71
CA GLY A 4 -23.19 29.46 44.37
C GLY A 4 -22.00 29.23 43.43
N GLU A 5 -20.93 28.70 44.02
CA GLU A 5 -19.78 28.05 43.38
C GLU A 5 -20.11 26.57 43.06
N PRO A 6 -19.89 26.06 41.82
CA PRO A 6 -20.12 24.65 41.52
C PRO A 6 -18.88 23.77 41.74
N ALA A 7 -19.16 22.58 42.29
CA ALA A 7 -18.22 21.52 42.64
C ALA A 7 -17.45 20.93 41.43
N GLY A 8 -16.15 20.70 41.61
CA GLY A 8 -15.30 19.93 40.69
C GLY A 8 -15.29 18.42 41.01
N PRO A 9 -15.19 17.53 40.01
CA PRO A 9 -15.09 16.10 40.27
C PRO A 9 -13.64 15.60 40.49
N ALA A 10 -13.52 14.86 41.60
CA ALA A 10 -12.69 13.70 41.92
C ALA A 10 -11.37 13.45 41.16
N ARG A 11 -10.26 13.55 41.92
CA ARG A 11 -8.97 12.93 41.63
C ARG A 11 -9.03 11.43 42.00
N CYS A 12 -8.71 10.56 41.04
CA CYS A 12 -8.33 9.17 41.34
C CYS A 12 -6.82 9.12 41.56
N VAL A 13 -6.42 8.69 42.76
CA VAL A 13 -5.04 8.45 43.18
C VAL A 13 -4.88 6.95 43.48
N ASP A 14 -3.73 6.42 43.05
CA ASP A 14 -3.02 5.22 43.49
C ASP A 14 -3.57 3.81 43.20
N ARG A 15 -2.73 2.99 42.54
CA ARG A 15 -1.84 2.08 43.28
C ARG A 15 -0.79 1.39 42.41
N HIS A 16 0.46 1.56 42.81
CA HIS A 16 1.59 0.68 42.54
C HIS A 16 1.32 -0.79 42.96
N ARG A 17 1.76 -1.75 42.14
CA ARG A 17 2.40 -3.00 42.57
C ARG A 17 3.40 -3.46 41.51
N GLY A 18 4.67 -3.54 41.90
CA GLY A 18 5.72 -4.25 41.16
C GLY A 18 5.90 -5.68 41.67
N PHE A 19 6.49 -6.50 40.82
CA PHE A 19 7.20 -7.78 41.02
C PHE A 19 7.67 -8.15 39.60
N GLY A 20 8.86 -8.64 39.28
CA GLY A 20 10.04 -9.11 39.99
C GLY A 20 10.89 -9.79 38.90
N ALA A 21 12.20 -9.59 38.92
CA ALA A 21 13.17 -10.20 38.02
C ALA A 21 13.52 -11.65 38.45
N GLU A 22 14.03 -12.44 37.50
CA GLU A 22 14.82 -13.71 37.57
C GLU A 22 14.32 -14.65 36.44
N GLY A 23 15.12 -15.37 35.64
CA GLY A 23 16.56 -15.64 35.61
C GLY A 23 16.90 -16.52 34.37
N PHE A 24 18.19 -16.74 34.20
CA PHE A 24 18.94 -17.40 33.12
C PHE A 24 18.59 -18.89 32.83
N HIS A 25 18.73 -19.30 31.57
CA HIS A 25 19.39 -20.53 31.03
C HIS A 25 19.09 -20.58 29.50
N GLY A 26 20.04 -20.68 28.56
CA GLY A 26 21.21 -21.55 28.50
C GLY A 26 20.86 -22.79 27.65
N GLY A 27 21.16 -22.79 26.34
CA GLY A 27 20.89 -23.96 25.49
C GLY A 27 21.27 -23.77 24.01
N SER A 28 22.55 -24.02 23.69
CA SER A 28 23.04 -24.32 22.34
C SER A 28 22.82 -25.80 21.97
N ARG A 29 22.93 -26.09 20.65
CA ARG A 29 22.80 -27.37 19.91
C ARG A 29 21.43 -27.48 19.21
N GLU A 30 21.29 -27.94 17.97
CA GLU A 30 22.16 -28.81 17.19
C GLU A 30 21.86 -28.61 15.70
N ARG A 31 22.91 -28.55 14.87
CA ARG A 31 22.80 -28.76 13.43
C ARG A 31 22.47 -30.23 13.20
N GLN A 32 21.40 -30.52 12.49
CA GLN A 32 21.22 -31.80 11.81
C GLN A 32 20.98 -31.53 10.32
N GLY A 33 22.02 -31.81 9.54
CA GLY A 33 21.90 -32.03 8.11
C GLY A 33 21.77 -33.52 7.86
N VAL A 34 20.68 -33.94 7.22
CA VAL A 34 20.48 -35.19 6.48
C VAL A 34 19.28 -34.88 5.54
N GLY A 35 19.22 -35.24 4.26
CA GLY A 35 20.08 -36.06 3.45
C GLY A 35 19.82 -35.80 1.96
N MET A 36 20.85 -36.09 1.16
CA MET A 36 20.75 -36.19 -0.30
C MET A 36 20.05 -37.51 -0.64
N GLY A 37 18.82 -37.42 -1.14
CA GLY A 37 18.08 -38.55 -1.71
C GLY A 37 17.87 -38.31 -3.20
N GLY A 38 18.69 -38.96 -4.02
CA GLY A 38 18.57 -38.89 -5.47
C GLY A 38 17.38 -39.67 -5.99
N TRP A 39 16.56 -39.06 -6.84
CA TRP A 39 15.59 -39.75 -7.68
C TRP A 39 15.88 -39.45 -9.14
N GLY A 40 16.40 -40.46 -9.83
CA GLY A 40 16.37 -40.51 -11.28
C GLY A 40 14.93 -40.68 -11.78
N ARG A 41 14.62 -40.06 -12.91
CA ARG A 41 14.23 -40.74 -14.16
C ARG A 41 13.71 -39.73 -15.18
N LYS A 42 14.43 -39.71 -16.29
CA LYS A 42 13.99 -39.40 -17.66
C LYS A 42 12.50 -39.66 -17.86
N ARG A 43 11.81 -38.72 -18.50
CA ARG A 43 10.72 -38.95 -19.48
C ARG A 43 10.59 -37.68 -20.32
N GLY A 44 11.05 -37.78 -21.57
CA GLY A 44 10.80 -36.78 -22.59
C GLY A 44 9.33 -36.78 -22.98
N LEU A 45 8.77 -35.60 -23.16
CA LEU A 45 7.43 -35.41 -23.71
C LEU A 45 7.58 -34.71 -25.05
N ARG A 46 7.39 -35.49 -26.12
CA ARG A 46 7.24 -35.01 -27.48
C ARG A 46 5.82 -34.47 -27.61
N TRP A 47 5.67 -33.16 -27.82
CA TRP A 47 4.41 -32.58 -28.27
C TRP A 47 4.41 -32.54 -29.79
N ALA A 48 3.49 -33.29 -30.38
CA ALA A 48 3.16 -33.24 -31.79
C ALA A 48 2.42 -31.94 -32.09
N ALA A 49 2.92 -31.16 -33.04
CA ALA A 49 2.21 -30.04 -33.62
C ALA A 49 1.18 -30.58 -34.63
N ALA A 50 -0.10 -30.42 -34.33
CA ALA A 50 -1.18 -30.65 -35.28
C ALA A 50 -1.57 -29.30 -35.89
N ALA A 51 -1.31 -29.17 -37.19
CA ALA A 51 -1.78 -28.07 -38.03
C ALA A 51 -3.28 -28.22 -38.28
N GLY A 52 -4.06 -27.22 -37.88
CA GLY A 52 -5.48 -27.09 -38.23
C GLY A 52 -5.65 -25.96 -39.23
N ALA A 53 -5.97 -26.31 -40.48
CA ALA A 53 -6.37 -25.38 -41.52
C ALA A 53 -7.76 -24.82 -41.20
N VAL A 54 -7.92 -23.49 -41.22
CA VAL A 54 -9.23 -22.84 -41.20
C VAL A 54 -9.50 -22.32 -42.61
N ALA A 55 -10.53 -22.89 -43.24
CA ALA A 55 -11.05 -22.49 -44.53
C ALA A 55 -11.62 -21.06 -44.46
N ALA A 56 -11.22 -20.23 -45.43
CA ALA A 56 -11.78 -18.92 -45.67
C ALA A 56 -13.17 -19.06 -46.31
N VAL A 57 -14.19 -18.45 -45.71
CA VAL A 57 -15.47 -18.22 -46.36
C VAL A 57 -15.51 -16.75 -46.75
N ALA A 58 -15.39 -16.49 -48.04
CA ALA A 58 -15.60 -15.19 -48.65
C ALA A 58 -17.11 -14.93 -48.74
N ALA A 59 -17.56 -13.83 -48.14
CA ALA A 59 -18.88 -13.25 -48.40
C ALA A 59 -18.68 -11.77 -48.75
N CYS A 60 -18.96 -11.43 -50.01
CA CYS A 60 -19.00 -10.06 -50.50
C CYS A 60 -20.34 -9.42 -50.13
N GLY A 61 -20.29 -8.23 -49.55
CA GLY A 61 -21.42 -7.31 -49.43
C GLY A 61 -20.90 -5.89 -49.17
N PRO A 62 -21.36 -4.86 -49.88
CA PRO A 62 -20.92 -3.49 -49.66
C PRO A 62 -21.74 -2.85 -48.54
N ALA A 63 -21.07 -2.21 -47.58
CA ALA A 63 -21.71 -1.31 -46.63
C ALA A 63 -20.71 -0.22 -46.19
N ASP A 64 -20.95 0.98 -46.72
CA ASP A 64 -20.74 2.30 -46.14
C ASP A 64 -19.44 2.59 -45.37
N THR A 65 -18.61 3.41 -46.01
CA THR A 65 -17.53 4.19 -45.39
C THR A 65 -18.09 5.28 -44.47
N GLY A 66 -18.60 4.85 -43.31
CA GLY A 66 -18.79 5.69 -42.14
C GLY A 66 -17.63 5.44 -41.18
N ALA A 67 -16.64 6.33 -41.15
CA ALA A 67 -15.55 6.29 -40.19
C ALA A 67 -16.08 6.52 -38.77
N ALA A 68 -16.57 5.46 -38.13
CA ALA A 68 -16.85 5.46 -36.71
C ALA A 68 -15.51 5.49 -35.98
N VAL A 69 -15.15 6.67 -35.49
CA VAL A 69 -14.13 6.85 -34.46
C VAL A 69 -14.48 5.88 -33.34
N ARG A 70 -13.70 4.80 -33.20
CA ARG A 70 -13.78 3.91 -32.03
C ARG A 70 -13.43 4.81 -30.84
N PRO A 71 -14.37 5.10 -29.90
CA PRO A 71 -13.95 5.71 -28.66
C PRO A 71 -13.01 4.72 -28.01
N SER A 72 -11.78 5.16 -27.75
CA SER A 72 -10.87 4.45 -26.85
C SER A 72 -11.66 4.17 -25.59
N ALA A 73 -12.01 2.90 -25.39
CA ALA A 73 -12.62 2.41 -24.18
C ALA A 73 -11.57 2.62 -23.08
N THR A 74 -11.59 3.81 -22.48
CA THR A 74 -11.20 3.96 -21.10
C THR A 74 -12.05 2.91 -20.39
N ARG A 75 -11.45 1.81 -19.95
CA ARG A 75 -12.14 0.89 -19.05
C ARG A 75 -12.51 1.74 -17.86
N ALA A 76 -13.75 2.24 -17.85
CA ALA A 76 -14.36 2.65 -16.62
C ALA A 76 -14.19 1.43 -15.72
N HIS A 77 -13.41 1.56 -14.65
CA HIS A 77 -13.47 0.64 -13.54
C HIS A 77 -14.87 0.79 -12.90
N GLY A 78 -15.91 0.44 -13.66
CA GLY A 78 -17.23 0.06 -13.17
C GLY A 78 -17.09 -1.34 -12.62
N THR A 79 -16.23 -1.46 -11.61
CA THR A 79 -16.11 -2.65 -10.79
C THR A 79 -17.43 -2.76 -10.05
N SER A 80 -18.11 -3.90 -10.22
CA SER A 80 -19.32 -4.18 -9.45
C SER A 80 -19.02 -3.83 -8.00
N VAL A 81 -19.90 -3.08 -7.36
CA VAL A 81 -19.72 -2.57 -5.98
C VAL A 81 -19.42 -3.71 -4.99
N ALA A 82 -19.69 -4.96 -5.39
CA ALA A 82 -19.44 -6.18 -4.66
C ALA A 82 -17.95 -6.57 -4.51
N SER A 83 -17.03 -6.19 -5.41
CA SER A 83 -15.61 -6.56 -5.27
C SER A 83 -14.75 -5.44 -4.69
N GLY A 84 -13.85 -5.79 -3.78
CA GLY A 84 -12.80 -4.91 -3.30
C GLY A 84 -11.84 -4.51 -4.44
N GLY A 85 -11.01 -3.51 -4.19
CA GLY A 85 -9.96 -3.06 -5.11
C GLY A 85 -8.78 -2.49 -4.33
N ALA A 86 -7.61 -2.47 -4.94
CA ALA A 86 -6.38 -1.93 -4.37
C ALA A 86 -5.63 -1.13 -5.43
N CYS A 87 -4.95 -0.08 -4.99
CA CYS A 87 -4.13 0.79 -5.82
C CYS A 87 -2.81 1.13 -5.13
N VAL A 88 -1.76 1.23 -5.92
CA VAL A 88 -0.46 1.78 -5.54
C VAL A 88 -0.25 3.06 -6.33
N PHE A 89 0.08 4.15 -5.65
CA PHE A 89 0.34 5.45 -6.24
C PHE A 89 1.83 5.71 -6.26
N VAL A 90 2.33 6.30 -7.34
CA VAL A 90 3.76 6.53 -7.56
C VAL A 90 4.04 8.01 -7.72
N LYS A 91 5.05 8.47 -6.97
CA LYS A 91 5.71 9.76 -7.08
C LYS A 91 7.13 9.47 -7.57
N PRO A 92 7.37 9.47 -8.90
CA PRO A 92 8.61 8.94 -9.49
C PRO A 92 9.86 9.67 -9.01
N ASP A 93 9.78 10.99 -8.83
CA ASP A 93 10.90 11.81 -8.37
C ASP A 93 11.00 11.90 -6.84
N GLY A 94 10.14 11.18 -6.10
CA GLY A 94 10.18 11.10 -4.65
C GLY A 94 11.48 10.48 -4.12
N ALA A 95 11.79 10.75 -2.84
CA ALA A 95 12.96 10.21 -2.15
C ALA A 95 14.26 10.31 -2.96
N ARG A 96 14.60 11.50 -3.47
CA ARG A 96 15.80 11.74 -4.30
C ARG A 96 15.88 10.83 -5.55
N LYS A 97 14.73 10.62 -6.23
CA LYS A 97 14.56 9.77 -7.43
C LYS A 97 14.54 8.25 -7.18
N PHE A 98 14.60 7.79 -5.93
CA PHE A 98 14.31 6.39 -5.60
C PHE A 98 12.81 6.07 -5.72
N GLY A 99 11.98 7.09 -5.80
CA GLY A 99 10.54 6.95 -5.86
C GLY A 99 9.90 7.01 -4.49
N HIS A 100 8.61 7.30 -4.50
CA HIS A 100 7.79 7.31 -3.32
C HIS A 100 6.44 6.70 -3.66
N VAL A 101 5.91 5.89 -2.75
CA VAL A 101 4.66 5.17 -2.99
C VAL A 101 3.63 5.42 -1.89
N GLY A 102 2.37 5.39 -2.29
CA GLY A 102 1.21 5.42 -1.40
C GLY A 102 0.25 4.30 -1.76
N TRP A 103 -0.72 4.06 -0.87
CA TRP A 103 -1.72 3.01 -1.03
C TRP A 103 -3.12 3.58 -1.21
N GLY A 104 -3.99 2.76 -1.78
CA GLY A 104 -5.44 2.91 -1.72
C GLY A 104 -6.11 1.55 -1.73
N PHE A 105 -7.17 1.36 -0.96
CA PHE A 105 -8.01 0.16 -1.04
C PHE A 105 -9.49 0.50 -0.88
N ARG A 106 -10.33 -0.24 -1.59
CA ARG A 106 -11.78 -0.06 -1.58
C ARG A 106 -12.39 -0.70 -0.33
N ILE A 107 -13.39 -0.06 0.25
CA ILE A 107 -14.24 -0.69 1.26
C ILE A 107 -15.24 -1.58 0.53
N THR A 108 -15.12 -2.90 0.71
CA THR A 108 -15.94 -3.92 0.04
C THR A 108 -17.44 -3.66 0.22
N GLY A 109 -18.21 -3.75 -0.85
CA GLY A 109 -19.64 -3.46 -0.84
C GLY A 109 -20.00 -1.97 -0.91
N THR A 110 -19.03 -1.07 -1.11
CA THR A 110 -19.26 0.38 -1.20
C THR A 110 -18.47 1.02 -2.36
N ASP A 111 -18.66 2.30 -2.62
CA ASP A 111 -17.84 3.12 -3.53
C ASP A 111 -16.71 3.91 -2.82
N ARG A 112 -16.50 3.62 -1.53
CA ARG A 112 -15.56 4.32 -0.66
C ARG A 112 -14.19 3.65 -0.70
N TRP A 113 -13.16 4.47 -0.55
CA TRP A 113 -11.76 4.09 -0.59
C TRP A 113 -11.03 4.66 0.62
N VAL A 114 -10.15 3.87 1.21
CA VAL A 114 -9.18 4.30 2.22
C VAL A 114 -7.82 4.39 1.53
N TYR A 115 -7.13 5.51 1.69
CA TYR A 115 -5.86 5.77 0.99
C TYR A 115 -4.93 6.63 1.84
N GLY A 116 -3.63 6.58 1.56
CA GLY A 116 -2.63 7.27 2.36
C GLY A 116 -1.20 7.00 1.91
N ALA A 117 -0.25 7.56 2.65
CA ALA A 117 1.19 7.39 2.44
C ALA A 117 2.00 7.71 3.71
N VAL A 118 3.32 7.52 3.65
CA VAL A 118 4.30 7.88 4.69
C VAL A 118 5.37 8.79 4.09
N GLU A 119 5.29 10.10 4.32
CA GLU A 119 6.06 11.12 3.59
C GLU A 119 7.49 11.38 4.11
N ASN A 120 7.83 11.00 5.34
CA ASN A 120 9.10 11.33 5.99
C ASN A 120 9.51 12.83 5.87
N PRO A 121 8.76 13.75 6.49
CA PRO A 121 9.00 15.20 6.35
C PRO A 121 10.38 15.63 6.87
N SER A 122 10.96 14.86 7.79
CA SER A 122 12.27 15.12 8.38
C SER A 122 13.43 14.87 7.41
N ASN A 123 13.22 14.09 6.34
CA ASN A 123 14.27 13.52 5.50
C ASN A 123 15.35 12.72 6.27
N ALA A 124 15.06 12.29 7.50
CA ALA A 124 15.94 11.46 8.30
C ALA A 124 15.84 9.99 7.86
N LEU A 125 16.95 9.26 7.96
CA LEU A 125 16.97 7.81 7.74
C LEU A 125 16.34 7.03 8.90
N TYR A 126 16.16 7.69 10.05
CA TYR A 126 15.57 7.10 11.23
C TYR A 126 14.69 8.12 11.96
N THR A 127 13.48 7.68 12.27
CA THR A 127 12.56 8.34 13.21
C THR A 127 12.10 7.28 14.19
N PRO A 128 12.28 7.46 15.50
CA PRO A 128 11.87 6.46 16.48
C PRO A 128 10.35 6.25 16.45
N PRO A 129 9.86 5.10 16.96
CA PRO A 129 8.44 4.88 17.17
C PRO A 129 7.76 6.06 17.90
N GLY A 130 6.59 6.47 17.42
CA GLY A 130 5.87 7.64 17.91
C GLY A 130 6.36 9.01 17.40
N GLY A 131 7.49 9.07 16.67
CA GLY A 131 7.91 10.30 15.99
C GLY A 131 7.09 10.62 14.74
N ASP A 132 7.21 11.86 14.24
CA ASP A 132 6.52 12.28 13.01
C ASP A 132 7.20 11.70 11.77
N ILE A 133 6.58 10.66 11.22
CA ILE A 133 7.01 10.02 9.97
C ILE A 133 6.23 10.54 8.74
N GLY A 134 5.36 11.53 8.93
CA GLY A 134 4.46 12.02 7.89
C GLY A 134 3.48 10.96 7.41
N ALA A 135 3.08 10.02 8.29
CA ALA A 135 2.03 9.06 7.98
C ALA A 135 0.68 9.78 7.97
N TRP A 136 -0.11 9.52 6.93
CA TRP A 136 -1.45 10.06 6.80
C TRP A 136 -2.34 9.08 6.07
N HIS A 137 -3.65 9.18 6.33
CA HIS A 137 -4.65 8.49 5.54
C HIS A 137 -5.95 9.30 5.50
N ALA A 138 -6.78 9.02 4.49
CA ALA A 138 -8.11 9.56 4.33
C ALA A 138 -9.08 8.51 3.80
N GLU A 139 -10.36 8.87 3.79
CA GLU A 139 -11.41 8.08 3.19
C GLU A 139 -12.30 8.94 2.27
N GLY A 140 -12.56 8.47 1.07
CA GLY A 140 -13.28 9.22 0.05
C GLY A 140 -13.89 8.34 -1.02
N THR A 141 -14.54 8.95 -2.01
CA THR A 141 -14.86 8.26 -3.26
C THR A 141 -13.58 8.01 -4.07
N TYR A 142 -13.66 7.16 -5.09
CA TYR A 142 -12.52 6.94 -6.00
C TYR A 142 -11.98 8.25 -6.59
N ALA A 143 -12.87 9.13 -7.06
CA ALA A 143 -12.49 10.43 -7.61
C ALA A 143 -11.82 11.36 -6.58
N ARG A 144 -12.26 11.28 -5.30
CA ARG A 144 -11.66 12.03 -4.21
C ARG A 144 -10.26 11.53 -3.89
N MET A 145 -10.06 10.21 -3.80
CA MET A 145 -8.75 9.58 -3.63
C MET A 145 -7.75 10.05 -4.70
N LEU A 146 -8.14 9.95 -5.98
CA LEU A 146 -7.28 10.39 -7.08
C LEU A 146 -6.96 11.89 -6.97
N GLY A 147 -7.94 12.72 -6.61
CA GLY A 147 -7.75 14.16 -6.47
C GLY A 147 -6.86 14.58 -5.30
N ASP A 148 -6.91 13.86 -4.18
CA ASP A 148 -6.07 14.16 -3.02
C ASP A 148 -4.62 13.76 -3.28
N LEU A 149 -4.39 12.56 -3.83
CA LEU A 149 -3.05 12.11 -4.19
C LEU A 149 -2.44 12.90 -5.35
N SER A 150 -3.22 13.30 -6.35
CA SER A 150 -2.70 14.09 -7.48
C SER A 150 -2.18 15.47 -7.07
N ARG A 151 -2.70 16.02 -5.96
CA ARG A 151 -2.25 17.31 -5.40
C ARG A 151 -1.15 17.14 -4.37
N ASP A 152 -0.82 15.90 -4.02
CA ASP A 152 0.00 15.57 -2.85
C ASP A 152 -0.51 16.31 -1.60
N ALA A 153 -1.84 16.42 -1.47
CA ALA A 153 -2.47 17.22 -0.44
C ALA A 153 -2.77 16.33 0.76
N LEU A 154 -2.07 16.57 1.87
CA LEU A 154 -2.46 15.95 3.13
C LEU A 154 -3.91 16.34 3.47
N PRO A 155 -4.75 15.41 3.96
CA PRO A 155 -6.15 15.67 4.33
C PRO A 155 -6.32 16.83 5.33
N GLN A 156 -5.26 17.22 6.05
CA GLN A 156 -5.28 18.35 6.97
C GLN A 156 -5.46 19.70 6.28
N ALA A 157 -5.09 19.85 5.00
CA ALA A 157 -5.39 21.07 4.24
C ALA A 157 -6.90 21.26 3.97
N LEU A 158 -7.73 20.24 4.27
CA LEU A 158 -9.15 20.19 3.94
C LEU A 158 -10.06 19.90 5.16
N GLY A 159 -9.54 20.05 6.39
CA GLY A 159 -10.36 20.12 7.62
C GLY A 159 -10.76 18.78 8.25
N PHE A 160 -10.21 17.64 7.82
CA PHE A 160 -10.48 16.31 8.42
C PHE A 160 -9.28 15.84 9.25
N ALA A 161 -9.18 16.35 10.48
CA ALA A 161 -8.16 15.95 11.44
C ALA A 161 -8.49 14.59 12.07
N ARG A 162 -7.84 13.50 11.60
CA ARG A 162 -7.67 12.24 12.34
C ARG A 162 -6.38 11.49 11.97
N ALA A 163 -5.25 12.18 12.01
CA ALA A 163 -3.91 11.60 12.26
C ALA A 163 -2.93 12.77 12.34
N GLY A 164 -2.23 12.92 13.47
CA GLY A 164 -1.46 14.10 13.85
C GLY A 164 -0.15 14.36 13.08
N GLY A 165 -0.15 14.23 11.75
CA GLY A 165 0.95 14.69 10.91
C GLY A 165 0.93 16.21 10.73
N THR A 166 2.07 16.83 10.45
CA THR A 166 2.11 18.25 10.06
C THR A 166 1.46 18.43 8.67
N PRO A 167 0.52 19.36 8.44
CA PRO A 167 0.00 19.62 7.09
C PRO A 167 1.15 19.99 6.15
N ILE A 168 1.43 19.16 5.15
CA ILE A 168 2.27 19.53 4.02
C ILE A 168 1.31 20.21 3.01
N PRO A 169 1.43 21.52 2.77
CA PRO A 169 0.63 22.18 1.75
C PRO A 169 0.89 21.46 0.42
N GLY A 170 -0.18 21.09 -0.30
CA GLY A 170 -0.17 20.34 -1.57
C GLY A 170 0.53 21.07 -2.71
N LYS A 171 1.84 21.28 -2.55
CA LYS A 171 2.78 21.95 -3.43
C LYS A 171 4.08 21.16 -3.49
N SER A 172 4.01 19.85 -3.32
CA SER A 172 5.15 19.00 -3.61
C SER A 172 5.59 19.27 -5.05
N THR A 173 6.87 19.56 -5.24
CA THR A 173 7.46 19.71 -6.57
C THR A 173 7.41 18.40 -7.37
N HIS A 174 7.06 17.30 -6.70
CA HIS A 174 6.97 15.96 -7.25
C HIS A 174 5.66 15.32 -6.78
N PRO A 175 4.49 15.68 -7.34
CA PRO A 175 3.23 15.04 -6.96
C PRO A 175 3.16 13.59 -7.46
N TYR A 176 2.22 12.82 -6.92
CA TYR A 176 1.87 11.52 -7.51
C TYR A 176 1.39 11.71 -8.95
N SER A 177 2.02 11.00 -9.89
CA SER A 177 1.79 11.18 -11.33
C SER A 177 1.40 9.89 -12.06
N ARG A 178 1.46 8.75 -11.37
CA ARG A 178 1.08 7.44 -11.89
C ARG A 178 0.47 6.61 -10.77
N TYR A 179 -0.41 5.68 -11.14
CA TYR A 179 -0.93 4.71 -10.20
C TYR A 179 -1.27 3.40 -10.90
N ARG A 180 -1.13 2.30 -10.17
CA ARG A 180 -1.51 0.96 -10.61
C ARG A 180 -2.62 0.42 -9.74
N CYS A 181 -3.64 -0.21 -10.32
CA CYS A 181 -4.74 -0.80 -9.54
C CYS A 181 -5.02 -2.24 -9.93
N THR A 182 -5.64 -2.98 -9.02
CA THR A 182 -6.16 -4.32 -9.26
C THR A 182 -7.47 -4.54 -8.50
N ASP A 183 -8.29 -5.46 -8.99
CA ASP A 183 -9.46 -5.93 -8.30
C ASP A 183 -9.07 -6.97 -7.23
N SER A 184 -9.73 -6.94 -6.08
CA SER A 184 -9.48 -7.88 -4.99
C SER A 184 -10.78 -8.43 -4.43
N SER A 185 -11.05 -9.70 -4.71
CA SER A 185 -12.19 -10.43 -4.12
C SER A 185 -11.89 -11.05 -2.75
N THR A 186 -10.66 -10.91 -2.24
CA THR A 186 -10.21 -11.46 -0.94
C THR A 186 -10.09 -10.43 0.18
N SER A 187 -10.47 -9.17 -0.12
CA SER A 187 -10.39 -7.98 0.72
C SER A 187 -10.59 -8.21 2.23
N ASP A 188 -9.71 -7.63 3.06
CA ASP A 188 -9.89 -7.51 4.52
C ASP A 188 -9.68 -6.07 4.98
N VAL A 189 -10.77 -5.30 4.99
CA VAL A 189 -10.79 -3.87 5.33
C VAL A 189 -10.35 -3.63 6.78
N ASN A 190 -10.73 -4.52 7.71
CA ASN A 190 -10.46 -4.34 9.14
C ASN A 190 -8.97 -4.55 9.44
N SER A 191 -8.38 -5.59 8.87
CA SER A 191 -6.93 -5.86 8.98
C SER A 191 -6.11 -4.73 8.35
N ALA A 192 -6.51 -4.23 7.18
CA ALA A 192 -5.85 -3.09 6.53
C ALA A 192 -5.89 -1.81 7.39
N ARG A 193 -7.06 -1.48 7.97
CA ARG A 193 -7.19 -0.33 8.89
C ARG A 193 -6.38 -0.51 10.17
N ALA A 194 -6.29 -1.73 10.69
CA ALA A 194 -5.42 -2.03 11.83
C ALA A 194 -3.95 -1.80 11.47
N MET A 195 -3.53 -2.24 10.28
CA MET A 195 -2.16 -2.03 9.81
C MET A 195 -1.83 -0.54 9.63
N ILE A 196 -2.75 0.28 9.11
CA ILE A 196 -2.54 1.74 9.03
C ILE A 196 -2.18 2.32 10.41
N ARG A 197 -2.91 1.92 11.47
CA ARG A 197 -2.62 2.38 12.84
C ARG A 197 -1.26 1.90 13.36
N THR A 198 -0.79 0.74 12.91
CA THR A 198 0.56 0.23 13.22
C THR A 198 1.62 1.05 12.49
N VAL A 199 1.43 1.30 11.19
CA VAL A 199 2.32 2.14 10.37
C VAL A 199 2.48 3.53 10.99
N GLU A 200 1.39 4.17 11.39
CA GLU A 200 1.40 5.50 12.03
C GLU A 200 2.23 5.58 13.33
N LYS A 201 2.47 4.44 14.00
CA LYS A 201 3.15 4.40 15.31
C LYS A 201 4.56 3.83 15.24
N ARG A 202 4.91 3.05 14.22
CA ARG A 202 6.13 2.22 14.21
C ARG A 202 7.44 2.96 13.95
N GLY A 203 7.39 4.26 13.65
CA GLY A 203 8.57 5.04 13.26
C GLY A 203 8.97 4.80 11.80
N PHE A 204 10.10 5.38 11.40
CA PHE A 204 10.66 5.32 10.04
C PHE A 204 12.10 4.79 10.14
N LEU A 205 12.49 3.93 9.22
CA LEU A 205 13.85 3.39 9.13
C LEU A 205 14.19 3.12 7.67
N VAL A 206 15.38 3.54 7.25
CA VAL A 206 16.05 3.07 6.05
C VAL A 206 17.51 2.83 6.41
N GLY A 207 17.91 1.56 6.53
CA GLY A 207 19.28 1.18 6.85
C GLY A 207 19.39 0.31 8.10
N VAL A 208 20.42 0.54 8.92
CA VAL A 208 20.68 -0.26 10.11
C VAL A 208 19.77 0.19 11.25
N ASP A 209 19.00 -0.74 11.80
CA ASP A 209 18.19 -0.50 12.99
C ASP A 209 19.12 -0.23 14.20
N PRO A 210 18.98 0.92 14.89
CA PRO A 210 19.86 1.25 16.00
C PRO A 210 19.68 0.34 17.23
N GLU A 211 18.55 -0.36 17.34
CA GLU A 211 18.25 -1.25 18.46
C GLU A 211 18.78 -2.66 18.22
N THR A 212 18.62 -3.20 17.00
CA THR A 212 19.01 -4.60 16.69
C THR A 212 20.35 -4.71 15.98
N GLY A 213 20.80 -3.66 15.29
CA GLY A 213 21.97 -3.69 14.41
C GLY A 213 21.72 -4.36 13.06
N ASP A 214 20.48 -4.78 12.76
CA ASP A 214 20.13 -5.42 11.49
C ASP A 214 19.82 -4.39 10.40
N LEU A 215 20.10 -4.74 9.15
CA LEU A 215 19.62 -3.97 8.00
C LEU A 215 18.13 -4.21 7.80
N GLY A 216 17.36 -3.12 7.76
CA GLY A 216 15.93 -3.15 7.55
C GLY A 216 15.39 -1.88 6.91
N SER A 217 14.10 -1.93 6.60
CA SER A 217 13.34 -0.75 6.18
C SER A 217 11.98 -0.73 6.87
N ARG A 218 11.50 0.48 7.14
CA ARG A 218 10.16 0.81 7.61
C ARG A 218 9.68 2.05 6.86
N ASP A 219 9.89 2.08 5.55
CA ASP A 219 9.69 3.25 4.71
C ASP A 219 8.30 3.30 4.05
N CYS A 220 8.15 4.17 3.04
CA CYS A 220 6.91 4.33 2.28
C CYS A 220 6.48 3.06 1.52
N LEU A 221 7.44 2.26 1.04
CA LEU A 221 7.20 1.00 0.35
C LEU A 221 6.78 -0.07 1.34
N ASP A 222 7.45 -0.21 2.48
CA ASP A 222 7.01 -1.16 3.50
C ASP A 222 5.62 -0.83 4.02
N ALA A 223 5.33 0.47 4.23
CA ALA A 223 4.00 0.91 4.67
C ALA A 223 2.93 0.54 3.64
N THR A 224 3.19 0.82 2.36
CA THR A 224 2.27 0.49 1.26
C THR A 224 2.07 -1.01 1.13
N TYR A 225 3.17 -1.79 1.14
CA TYR A 225 3.11 -3.23 1.04
C TYR A 225 2.36 -3.86 2.22
N ASP A 226 2.68 -3.47 3.46
CA ASP A 226 2.05 -4.06 4.65
C ASP A 226 0.55 -3.78 4.71
N VAL A 227 0.12 -2.56 4.37
CA VAL A 227 -1.31 -2.22 4.33
C VAL A 227 -2.02 -3.04 3.25
N LEU A 228 -1.46 -3.15 2.05
CA LEU A 228 -2.09 -3.90 0.95
C LEU A 228 -2.03 -5.42 1.17
N ARG A 229 -1.00 -5.92 1.85
CA ARG A 229 -0.91 -7.32 2.28
C ARG A 229 -1.95 -7.63 3.36
N ALA A 230 -2.10 -6.76 4.36
CA ALA A 230 -3.14 -6.87 5.38
C ALA A 230 -4.55 -6.79 4.78
N TYR A 231 -4.72 -6.00 3.73
CA TYR A 231 -5.96 -5.96 2.94
C TYR A 231 -6.20 -7.24 2.11
N ARG A 232 -5.24 -8.16 2.05
CA ARG A 232 -5.30 -9.39 1.25
C ARG A 232 -5.45 -9.10 -0.25
N THR A 233 -4.70 -8.12 -0.74
CA THR A 233 -4.65 -7.78 -2.16
C THR A 233 -4.16 -8.96 -2.98
N ARG A 234 -4.87 -9.30 -4.06
CA ARG A 234 -4.43 -10.34 -5.00
C ARG A 234 -3.26 -9.84 -5.83
N HIS A 235 -2.38 -10.77 -6.21
CA HIS A 235 -1.23 -10.49 -7.09
C HIS A 235 -0.31 -9.37 -6.57
N LEU A 236 -0.25 -9.20 -5.24
CA LEU A 236 0.73 -8.31 -4.62
C LEU A 236 2.09 -9.01 -4.59
N THR A 237 3.06 -8.44 -5.28
CA THR A 237 4.44 -8.94 -5.25
C THR A 237 5.06 -8.62 -3.89
N PRO A 238 5.75 -9.59 -3.23
CA PRO A 238 6.46 -9.34 -1.98
C PRO A 238 7.42 -8.16 -2.11
N ALA A 239 7.45 -7.30 -1.09
CA ALA A 239 8.46 -6.26 -0.94
C ALA A 239 9.63 -6.77 -0.09
N TYR A 240 10.87 -6.51 -0.52
CA TYR A 240 12.07 -6.88 0.24
C TYR A 240 12.78 -5.63 0.83
N PRO A 241 13.52 -5.75 1.96
CA PRO A 241 14.03 -4.60 2.71
C PRO A 241 14.95 -3.62 1.96
N THR A 242 15.49 -4.02 0.81
CA THR A 242 16.41 -3.20 -0.01
C THR A 242 15.80 -2.80 -1.34
N GLU A 243 14.50 -3.02 -1.54
CA GLU A 243 13.84 -2.65 -2.78
C GLU A 243 13.61 -1.14 -2.88
N ILE A 244 13.80 -0.64 -4.09
CA ILE A 244 13.57 0.75 -4.44
C ILE A 244 12.09 0.90 -4.83
N PRO A 245 11.33 1.85 -4.26
CA PRO A 245 9.90 1.99 -4.50
C PRO A 245 9.48 1.97 -5.97
N ASN A 246 10.16 2.74 -6.82
CA ASN A 246 9.85 2.75 -8.27
C ASN A 246 10.07 1.39 -8.93
N MET A 247 11.09 0.64 -8.53
CA MET A 247 11.40 -0.67 -9.10
C MET A 247 10.37 -1.72 -8.67
N TRP A 248 9.99 -1.71 -7.39
CA TRP A 248 8.97 -2.62 -6.86
C TRP A 248 7.63 -2.46 -7.59
N VAL A 249 7.22 -1.23 -7.88
CA VAL A 249 5.95 -0.97 -8.59
C VAL A 249 5.93 -1.63 -9.97
N GLU A 250 7.05 -1.71 -10.68
CA GLU A 250 7.09 -2.40 -11.98
C GLU A 250 6.86 -3.91 -11.86
N THR A 251 7.16 -4.50 -10.70
CA THR A 251 6.96 -5.92 -10.44
C THR A 251 5.50 -6.31 -10.20
N LEU A 252 4.57 -5.34 -10.10
CA LEU A 252 3.14 -5.58 -9.86
C LEU A 252 2.44 -6.11 -11.13
N VAL A 253 2.75 -7.35 -11.51
CA VAL A 253 2.17 -8.01 -12.68
C VAL A 253 0.66 -8.19 -12.50
N LEU A 254 -0.12 -7.99 -13.56
CA LEU A 254 -1.61 -8.03 -13.60
C LEU A 254 -2.32 -6.80 -13.01
N TRP A 255 -1.58 -5.77 -12.59
CA TRP A 255 -2.17 -4.50 -12.20
C TRP A 255 -2.31 -3.59 -13.41
N SER A 256 -3.46 -2.92 -13.52
CA SER A 256 -3.68 -1.85 -14.50
C SER A 256 -2.68 -0.73 -14.26
N ASP A 257 -2.28 -0.02 -15.31
CA ASP A 257 -1.35 1.10 -15.23
C ASP A 257 -2.02 2.36 -15.78
N ASN A 258 -2.00 3.42 -14.99
CA ASN A 258 -2.76 4.63 -15.24
C ASN A 258 -1.93 5.87 -14.92
N VAL A 259 -2.13 6.91 -15.72
CA VAL A 259 -1.56 8.24 -15.47
C VAL A 259 -2.44 9.00 -14.49
N LEU A 260 -1.83 9.55 -13.43
CA LEU A 260 -2.47 10.52 -12.56
C LEU A 260 -2.04 11.90 -13.01
N LYS A 261 -2.97 12.74 -13.49
CA LYS A 261 -2.63 14.12 -13.84
C LYS A 261 -2.47 14.93 -12.56
N PRO A 262 -1.27 15.45 -12.25
CA PRO A 262 -1.11 16.34 -11.11
C PRO A 262 -1.98 17.58 -11.28
N ARG A 263 -2.47 18.12 -10.16
CA ARG A 263 -3.37 19.27 -10.13
C ARG A 263 -2.86 20.37 -9.24
#